data_AF-A0A8T9IEQ5-F1
#
_entry.id   AF-A0A8T9IEQ5-F1
#
_cell.length_a   1.000
_cell.length_b   1.000
_cell.length_c   1.000
_cell.angle_alpha   90.00
_cell.angle_beta   90.00
_cell.angle_gamma   90.00
#
_symmetry.space_group_name_H-M   'P 1'
#
loop_
_entity.id
_entity.type
_entity.pdbx_description
1 polymer ?
#
loop_
_entity_poly.entity_id
_entity_poly.type
_entity_poly.pdbx_seq_one_letter_code
_entity_poly.pdbx_strand_id
1 'polypeptide(L)'
;MKTSCFSLYRGEGRICVARYAPRNTPVGYHMFPKLAPGSWFNSVSTSRYIELYESEVLAKLNPEKTWNELHLLAGCEPVLLCWEKPGEFCHRQLIARWFRRELGIAVEEYDPKSTPQIGLF
;
A
#
# COMPACT_ATOMS: atom_id res chain seq x y z
N MET A 1 4.47 8.59 -5.49
CA MET A 1 4.12 7.31 -4.83
C MET A 1 2.92 6.70 -5.52
N LYS A 2 2.87 5.38 -5.62
CA LYS A 2 1.77 4.61 -6.22
C LYS A 2 1.31 3.47 -5.31
N THR A 3 0.19 2.84 -5.64
CA THR A 3 -0.24 1.56 -5.06
C THR A 3 -0.20 0.46 -6.11
N SER A 4 -0.03 -0.80 -5.71
CA SER A 4 -0.16 -1.96 -6.59
C SER A 4 -0.37 -3.25 -5.80
N CYS A 5 -0.30 -4.40 -6.48
CA CYS A 5 -0.35 -5.72 -5.86
C CYS A 5 0.90 -6.54 -6.17
N PHE A 6 1.16 -7.53 -5.32
CA PHE A 6 2.29 -8.45 -5.47
C PHE A 6 2.23 -9.30 -6.74
N SER A 7 1.11 -9.41 -7.46
CA SER A 7 1.10 -10.13 -8.74
C SER A 7 1.48 -9.25 -9.93
N LEU A 8 1.42 -7.92 -9.79
CA LEU A 8 1.52 -6.99 -10.93
C LEU A 8 2.83 -6.20 -10.96
N TYR A 9 3.33 -5.81 -9.79
CA TYR A 9 4.49 -4.91 -9.70
C TYR A 9 5.74 -5.64 -9.19
N ARG A 10 6.85 -5.51 -9.93
CA ARG A 10 8.18 -6.07 -9.62
C ARG A 10 9.30 -5.01 -9.59
N GLY A 11 8.99 -3.75 -9.93
CA GLY A 11 9.95 -2.65 -10.00
C GLY A 11 10.58 -2.27 -8.65
N GLU A 12 11.29 -1.15 -8.63
CA GLU A 12 11.92 -0.62 -7.41
C GLU A 12 10.88 0.02 -6.46
N GLY A 13 11.31 0.40 -5.25
CA GLY A 13 10.44 1.14 -4.31
C GLY A 13 9.30 0.31 -3.71
N ARG A 14 9.36 -1.02 -3.80
CA ARG A 14 8.35 -1.93 -3.27
C ARG A 14 8.25 -1.82 -1.75
N ILE A 15 7.08 -1.43 -1.25
CA ILE A 15 6.77 -1.41 0.18
C ILE A 15 5.56 -2.28 0.45
N CYS A 16 5.74 -3.38 1.18
CA CYS A 16 4.64 -4.20 1.69
C CYS A 16 3.91 -3.46 2.82
N VAL A 17 2.63 -3.17 2.59
CA VAL A 17 1.71 -2.65 3.61
C VAL A 17 0.70 -3.71 4.06
N ALA A 18 0.81 -4.94 3.55
CA ALA A 18 0.03 -6.08 4.03
C ALA A 18 0.62 -6.64 5.33
N ARG A 19 -0.16 -7.45 6.05
CA ARG A 19 0.33 -8.14 7.26
C ARG A 19 1.54 -9.05 6.96
N TYR A 20 1.54 -9.68 5.78
CA TYR A 20 2.61 -10.54 5.30
C TYR A 20 2.77 -10.41 3.79
N ALA A 21 4.00 -10.54 3.29
CA ALA A 21 4.25 -10.68 1.86
C ALA A 21 4.03 -12.15 1.42
N PRO A 22 3.69 -12.40 0.14
CA PRO A 22 3.69 -13.75 -0.43
C PRO A 22 5.04 -14.47 -0.25
N ARG A 23 4.99 -15.79 -0.03
CA ARG A 23 6.19 -16.61 0.26
C ARG A 23 7.30 -16.49 -0.78
N ASN A 24 6.94 -16.28 -2.05
CA ASN A 24 7.86 -16.20 -3.17
C ASN A 24 7.99 -14.77 -3.72
N THR A 25 7.72 -13.76 -2.91
CA THR A 25 7.95 -12.37 -3.31
C THR A 25 9.45 -12.15 -3.53
N PRO A 26 9.88 -11.68 -4.73
CA PRO A 26 11.28 -11.41 -4.98
C PRO A 26 11.86 -10.42 -3.96
N VAL A 27 13.12 -10.61 -3.57
CA VAL A 27 13.84 -9.71 -2.65
C VAL A 27 13.86 -8.26 -3.15
N GLY A 28 14.24 -7.32 -2.28
CA GLY A 28 14.28 -5.89 -2.61
C GLY A 28 12.94 -5.17 -2.38
N TYR A 29 12.18 -5.60 -1.38
CA TYR A 29 11.04 -4.86 -0.85
C TYR A 29 11.24 -4.55 0.63
N HIS A 30 10.61 -3.49 1.11
CA HIS A 30 10.58 -3.13 2.51
C HIS A 30 9.22 -3.45 3.14
N MET A 31 9.19 -3.67 4.45
CA MET A 31 7.94 -3.85 5.21
C MET A 31 7.57 -2.55 5.92
N PHE A 32 6.29 -2.16 5.85
CA PHE A 32 5.77 -1.03 6.61
C PHE A 32 4.53 -1.45 7.42
N PRO A 33 4.72 -2.19 8.53
CA PRO A 33 3.62 -2.82 9.28
C PRO A 33 2.68 -1.82 9.97
N LYS A 34 3.07 -0.54 10.10
CA LYS A 34 2.21 0.51 10.68
C LYS A 34 0.92 0.72 9.87
N LEU A 35 0.93 0.40 8.57
CA LEU A 35 -0.24 0.48 7.69
C LEU A 35 -0.91 -0.88 7.45
N ALA A 36 -0.49 -1.93 8.15
CA ALA A 36 -1.14 -3.22 8.04
C ALA A 36 -2.45 -3.23 8.84
N PRO A 37 -3.52 -3.89 8.34
CA PRO A 37 -4.77 -3.99 9.07
C PRO A 37 -4.63 -4.88 10.31
N GLY A 38 -5.53 -4.69 11.27
CA GLY A 38 -5.57 -5.44 12.52
C GLY A 38 -5.99 -6.91 12.37
N SER A 39 -6.16 -7.61 13.49
CA SER A 39 -6.60 -9.02 13.50
C SER A 39 -7.99 -9.25 12.89
N TRP A 40 -8.82 -8.21 12.86
CA TRP A 40 -10.18 -8.21 12.32
C TRP A 40 -10.25 -8.22 10.77
N PHE A 41 -9.11 -8.10 10.07
CA PHE A 41 -9.05 -7.90 8.61
C PHE A 41 -9.82 -8.92 7.76
N ASN A 42 -10.08 -10.13 8.27
CA ASN A 42 -10.76 -11.22 7.56
C ASN A 42 -12.03 -11.71 8.28
N SER A 43 -12.49 -11.01 9.31
CA SER A 43 -13.60 -11.46 10.17
C SER A 43 -14.77 -10.47 10.23
N VAL A 44 -14.72 -9.39 9.45
CA VAL A 44 -15.71 -8.31 9.48
C VAL A 44 -16.19 -7.98 8.08
N SER A 45 -17.37 -7.35 7.98
CA SER A 45 -17.88 -6.81 6.73
C SER A 45 -16.97 -5.69 6.19
N THR A 46 -17.03 -5.41 4.89
CA THR A 46 -16.29 -4.32 4.26
C THR A 46 -16.57 -2.96 4.91
N SER A 47 -17.82 -2.68 5.29
CA SER A 47 -18.17 -1.43 5.99
C SER A 47 -17.45 -1.34 7.33
N ARG A 48 -17.51 -2.40 8.13
CA ARG A 48 -16.84 -2.46 9.44
C ARG A 48 -15.32 -2.44 9.30
N TYR A 49 -14.77 -3.05 8.26
CA TYR A 49 -13.36 -2.98 7.92
C TYR A 49 -12.91 -1.53 7.77
N ILE A 50 -13.64 -0.73 6.98
CA ILE A 50 -13.29 0.67 6.71
C ILE A 50 -13.28 1.48 8.01
N GLU A 51 -14.32 1.35 8.83
CA GLU A 51 -14.42 2.03 10.13
C GLU A 51 -13.24 1.69 11.06
N LEU A 52 -12.93 0.40 11.18
CA LEU A 52 -11.82 -0.07 12.02
C LEU A 52 -10.46 0.37 11.46
N TYR A 53 -10.29 0.35 10.14
CA TYR A 53 -9.05 0.81 9.52
C TYR A 53 -8.82 2.31 9.77
N GLU A 54 -9.86 3.13 9.60
CA GLU A 54 -9.76 4.57 9.84
C GLU A 54 -9.49 4.88 11.32
N SER A 55 -10.21 4.26 12.25
CA SER A 55 -10.11 4.56 13.68
C SER A 55 -8.92 3.91 14.39
N GLU A 56 -8.56 2.67 14.03
CA GLU A 56 -7.52 1.93 14.74
C GLU A 56 -6.14 2.03 14.10
N VAL A 57 -6.06 2.31 12.80
CA VAL A 57 -4.80 2.39 12.05
C VAL A 57 -4.50 3.84 11.68
N LEU A 58 -5.32 4.45 10.82
CA LEU A 58 -5.01 5.75 10.24
C LEU A 58 -5.07 6.91 11.25
N ALA A 59 -6.05 6.92 12.16
CA ALA A 59 -6.21 7.97 13.17
C ALA A 59 -5.02 8.06 14.16
N LYS A 60 -4.18 7.02 14.24
CA LYS A 60 -2.99 6.99 15.10
C LYS A 60 -1.72 7.47 14.39
N LEU A 61 -1.79 7.73 13.09
CA LEU A 61 -0.66 8.10 12.25
C LEU A 61 -0.74 9.56 11.84
N ASN A 62 0.42 10.22 11.78
CA ASN A 62 0.52 11.54 11.16
C ASN A 62 0.76 11.35 9.64
N PRO A 63 -0.04 11.98 8.77
CA PRO A 63 0.03 11.76 7.33
C PRO A 63 1.35 12.24 6.71
N GLU A 64 1.85 13.43 7.07
CA GLU A 64 3.13 13.94 6.56
C GLU A 64 4.31 13.09 6.99
N LYS A 65 4.35 12.70 8.27
CA LYS A 65 5.39 11.82 8.81
C LYS A 65 5.38 10.47 8.11
N THR A 66 4.20 9.88 7.93
CA THR A 66 4.04 8.59 7.25
C THR A 66 4.49 8.68 5.80
N TRP A 67 4.11 9.75 5.09
CA TRP A 67 4.55 10.02 3.72
C TRP A 67 6.08 10.07 3.61
N ASN A 68 6.72 10.83 4.50
CA ASN A 68 8.17 10.99 4.53
C ASN A 68 8.90 9.68 4.88
N GLU A 69 8.38 8.91 5.85
CA GLU A 69 8.92 7.59 6.20
C GLU A 69 8.86 6.62 5.02
N LEU A 70 7.77 6.61 4.24
CA LEU A 70 7.64 5.76 3.05
C LEU A 70 8.64 6.13 1.95
N HIS A 71 8.85 7.43 1.69
CA HIS A 71 9.82 7.89 0.69
C HIS A 71 11.25 7.60 1.12
N LEU A 72 11.57 7.84 2.39
CA LEU A 72 12.89 7.53 2.94
C LEU A 72 13.17 6.02 2.89
N LEU A 73 12.17 5.20 3.22
CA LEU A 73 12.30 3.74 3.22
C LEU A 73 12.49 3.17 1.81
N ALA A 74 11.80 3.73 0.80
CA ALA A 74 11.93 3.28 -0.57
C ALA A 74 13.25 3.71 -1.24
N GLY A 75 13.77 4.90 -0.91
CA GLY A 75 14.91 5.52 -1.60
C GLY A 75 14.62 6.00 -3.03
N CYS A 76 13.49 5.60 -3.61
CA CYS A 76 12.94 6.05 -4.88
C CYS A 76 11.41 6.24 -4.75
N GLU A 77 10.68 6.36 -5.86
CA GLU A 77 9.21 6.45 -5.81
C GLU A 77 8.61 5.21 -5.11
N PRO A 78 7.94 5.35 -3.95
CA PRO A 78 7.37 4.21 -3.26
C PRO A 78 6.19 3.61 -4.04
N VAL A 79 6.07 2.29 -4.01
CA VAL A 79 4.92 1.54 -4.50
C VAL A 79 4.39 0.63 -3.40
N LEU A 80 3.23 0.98 -2.85
CA LEU A 80 2.60 0.26 -1.75
C LEU A 80 1.93 -1.02 -2.27
N LEU A 81 2.39 -2.16 -1.79
CA LEU A 81 1.97 -3.48 -2.23
C LEU A 81 1.03 -4.17 -1.24
N CYS A 82 -0.01 -4.78 -1.81
CA CYS A 82 -1.03 -5.60 -1.16
C CYS A 82 -1.25 -6.90 -1.97
N TRP A 83 -2.13 -7.78 -1.51
CA TRP A 83 -2.38 -9.07 -2.18
C TRP A 83 -3.38 -8.97 -3.33
N GLU A 84 -4.49 -8.28 -3.07
CA GLU A 84 -5.70 -8.23 -3.88
C GLU A 84 -5.40 -7.53 -5.20
N LYS A 85 -5.98 -8.03 -6.29
CA LYS A 85 -5.74 -7.50 -7.64
C LYS A 85 -6.36 -6.10 -7.81
N PRO A 86 -5.96 -5.32 -8.83
CA PRO A 86 -6.69 -4.11 -9.20
C PRO A 86 -8.18 -4.42 -9.42
N GLY A 87 -9.05 -3.57 -8.87
CA GLY A 87 -10.51 -3.76 -8.90
C GLY A 87 -11.10 -4.54 -7.73
N GLU A 88 -10.29 -5.28 -6.96
CA GLU A 88 -10.72 -5.88 -5.70
C GLU A 88 -10.57 -4.87 -4.55
N PHE A 89 -11.37 -5.04 -3.49
CA PHE A 89 -11.23 -4.24 -2.28
C PHE A 89 -9.94 -4.60 -1.54
N CYS A 90 -9.08 -3.62 -1.26
CA CYS A 90 -7.95 -3.76 -0.32
C CYS A 90 -7.69 -2.43 0.40
N HIS A 91 -7.14 -2.49 1.62
CA HIS A 91 -6.78 -1.32 2.42
C HIS A 91 -5.81 -0.35 1.75
N ARG A 92 -5.04 -0.76 0.73
CA ARG A 92 -4.21 0.16 -0.08
C ARG A 92 -5.03 1.30 -0.69
N GLN A 93 -6.28 1.04 -1.06
CA GLN A 93 -7.22 2.05 -1.54
C GLN A 93 -7.58 3.04 -0.43
N LEU A 94 -7.73 2.55 0.81
CA LEU A 94 -7.98 3.40 1.98
C LEU A 94 -6.80 4.31 2.28
N ILE A 95 -5.57 3.77 2.18
CA ILE A 95 -4.33 4.55 2.33
C ILE A 95 -4.25 5.66 1.26
N ALA A 96 -4.53 5.33 0.00
CA ALA A 96 -4.52 6.31 -1.09
C ALA A 96 -5.55 7.43 -0.87
N ARG A 97 -6.78 7.07 -0.47
CA ARG A 97 -7.82 8.04 -0.13
C ARG A 97 -7.43 8.91 1.07
N TRP A 98 -6.77 8.32 2.06
CA TRP A 98 -6.30 9.04 3.24
C TRP A 98 -5.26 10.10 2.88
N PHE A 99 -4.21 9.75 2.12
CA PHE A 99 -3.23 10.74 1.67
C PHE A 99 -3.85 11.85 0.81
N ARG A 100 -4.81 11.50 -0.06
CA ARG A 100 -5.56 12.51 -0.82
C ARG A 100 -6.34 13.45 0.08
N ARG A 101 -7.01 12.93 1.12
CA ARG A 101 -7.81 13.72 2.06
C ARG A 101 -6.95 14.63 2.93
N GLU A 102 -5.89 14.10 3.51
CA GLU A 102 -5.09 14.82 4.51
C GLU A 102 -4.01 15.72 3.88
N LEU A 103 -3.40 15.31 2.76
CA LEU A 103 -2.27 16.01 2.13
C LEU A 103 -2.63 16.64 0.78
N GLY A 104 -3.81 16.37 0.23
CA GLY A 104 -4.16 16.79 -1.13
C GLY A 104 -3.40 16.05 -2.24
N ILE A 105 -2.67 14.98 -1.92
CA ILE A 105 -1.82 14.25 -2.88
C ILE A 105 -2.57 13.04 -3.43
N ALA A 106 -2.67 12.94 -4.76
CA ALA A 106 -3.23 11.77 -5.42
C ALA A 106 -2.20 10.60 -5.42
N VAL A 107 -2.63 9.44 -4.93
CA VAL A 107 -1.86 8.19 -4.99
C VAL A 107 -2.61 7.22 -5.89
N GLU A 108 -2.13 7.05 -7.12
CA GLU A 108 -2.79 6.23 -8.13
C GLU A 108 -2.37 4.76 -8.04
N GLU A 109 -3.22 3.87 -8.55
CA GLU A 109 -2.87 2.47 -8.74
C GLU A 109 -2.00 2.33 -10.00
N TYR A 110 -0.93 1.56 -9.90
CA TYR A 110 0.01 1.33 -10.99
C TYR A 110 -0.68 0.67 -12.18
N ASP A 111 -0.58 1.30 -13.35
CA ASP A 111 -1.02 0.76 -14.64
C ASP A 111 0.20 0.29 -15.48
N PRO A 112 0.33 -1.03 -15.73
CA PRO A 112 1.41 -1.57 -16.56
C PRO A 112 1.42 -1.05 -18.00
N LYS A 113 0.27 -0.66 -18.54
CA LYS A 113 0.18 -0.14 -19.91
C LYS A 113 0.79 1.26 -20.01
N SER A 114 0.57 2.07 -18.98
CA SER A 114 1.05 3.44 -18.90
C SER A 114 2.51 3.54 -18.43
N THR A 115 3.00 2.58 -17.63
CA THR A 115 4.37 2.59 -17.12
C THR A 115 4.97 1.17 -17.15
N PRO A 116 5.52 0.71 -18.28
CA PRO A 116 6.09 -0.63 -18.37
C PRO A 116 7.32 -0.79 -17.46
N GLN A 117 7.45 -1.97 -16.83
CA GLN A 117 8.64 -2.36 -16.08
C GLN A 117 9.68 -2.88 -17.07
N ILE A 118 10.63 -2.03 -17.47
CA ILE A 118 11.67 -2.39 -18.42
C ILE A 118 12.77 -3.15 -17.66
N GLY A 119 13.04 -4.42 -18.03
CA GLY A 119 14.27 -5.13 -17.65
C GLY A 119 14.33 -5.81 -16.28
N LEU A 120 13.35 -6.64 -15.93
CA LEU A 120 13.44 -7.58 -14.78
C LEU A 120 13.31 -9.04 -15.24
N PHE A 121 14.02 -9.38 -16.32
CA PHE A 121 14.19 -10.75 -16.81
C PHE A 121 15.52 -11.32 -16.34
#